data_AF-A0A955IB27-F1
#
_entry.id   AF-A0A955IB27-F1
#
_cell.length_a   1.000
_cell.length_b   1.000
_cell.length_c   1.000
_cell.angle_alpha   90.00
_cell.angle_beta   90.00
_cell.angle_gamma   90.00
#
_symmetry.space_group_name_H-M   'P 1'
#
loop_
_entity.id
_entity.type
_entity.pdbx_description
1 polymer ?
#
loop_
_entity_poly.entity_id
_entity_poly.type
_entity_poly.pdbx_seq_one_letter_code
_entity_poly.pdbx_strand_id
1 'polypeptide(L)' 'MNRQTVIVIITPTLQTIECWGNLKKACIAHGWAYNTLSKRKLPIEYEGYRIERVPFL' A
#
# COMPACT_ATOMS: atom_id res chain seq x y z
N MET A 1 -3.95 -12.47 16.32
CA MET A 1 -2.67 -11.83 15.92
C MET A 1 -2.97 -10.37 15.59
N ASN A 2 -2.68 -9.45 16.52
CA ASN A 2 -2.85 -8.02 16.28
C ASN A 2 -1.81 -7.59 15.26
N ARG A 3 -2.19 -7.43 13.99
CA ARG A 3 -1.30 -6.89 12.97
C ARG A 3 -1.01 -5.44 13.32
N GLN A 4 0.21 -5.18 13.78
CA GLN A 4 0.71 -3.83 14.09
C GLN A 4 1.23 -3.10 12.86
N THR A 5 0.74 -3.40 11.65
CA THR A 5 1.19 -2.70 10.44
C THR A 5 0.01 -2.42 9.53
N VAL A 6 0.03 -1.24 8.92
CA VAL A 6 -0.91 -0.82 7.89
C VAL A 6 -0.14 -0.47 6.63
N ILE A 7 -0.81 -0.57 5.49
CA ILE A 7 -0.33 -0.12 4.21
C ILE A 7 -0.90 1.28 3.97
N VAL A 8 -0.02 2.23 3.69
CA VAL A 8 -0.41 3.60 3.35
C VAL A 8 -0.14 3.79 1.87
N ILE A 9 -1.14 4.27 1.15
CA ILE A 9 -1.02 4.62 -0.27
C ILE A 9 -1.21 6.12 -0.36
N ILE A 10 -0.19 6.80 -0.86
CA ILE A 10 -0.17 8.25 -1.04
C ILE A 10 -0.26 8.51 -2.54
N THR A 11 -1.23 9.32 -2.94
CA THR A 11 -1.40 9.75 -4.33
C THR A 11 -1.02 11.22 -4.43
N PRO A 12 0.22 11.56 -4.85
CA PRO A 12 0.69 12.95 -4.84
C PRO A 12 -0.14 13.87 -5.74
N THR A 13 -0.64 13.35 -6.86
CA THR A 13 -1.44 14.10 -7.84
C THR A 13 -2.82 14.49 -7.32
N LEU A 14 -3.44 13.64 -6.51
CA LEU A 14 -4.77 13.87 -5.94
C LEU A 14 -4.73 14.36 -4.48
N GLN A 15 -3.54 14.42 -3.88
CA GLN A 15 -3.33 14.69 -2.45
C GLN A 15 -4.18 13.80 -1.53
N THR A 16 -4.46 12.57 -1.96
CA THR A 16 -5.22 11.59 -1.18
C THR A 16 -4.29 10.62 -0.48
N ILE A 17 -4.70 10.20 0.71
CA ILE A 17 -4.01 9.19 1.52
C ILE A 17 -5.01 8.10 1.87
N GLU A 18 -4.67 6.85 1.57
CA GLU A 18 -5.49 5.68 1.85
C GLU A 18 -4.76 4.73 2.79
N CYS A 19 -5.48 4.22 3.80
CA CYS A 19 -4.94 3.30 4.79
C CYS A 19 -5.61 1.92 4.66
N TRP A 20 -4.80 0.90 4.48
CA TRP A 20 -5.25 -0.47 4.25
C TRP A 20 -4.64 -1.43 5.27
N GLY A 21 -5.46 -2.33 5.83
CA GLY A 21 -4.97 -3.33 6.79
C GLY A 21 -4.01 -4.39 6.21
N ASN A 22 -3.93 -4.52 4.88
CA ASN A 22 -2.91 -5.32 4.20
C ASN A 22 -2.78 -4.96 2.72
N LEU A 23 -1.63 -5.32 2.12
CA LEU A 23 -1.31 -5.00 0.72
C LEU A 23 -2.22 -5.71 -0.28
N LYS A 24 -2.71 -6.91 0.05
CA LYS A 24 -3.59 -7.68 -0.85
C LYS A 24 -4.92 -6.97 -1.08
N LYS A 25 -5.55 -6.44 -0.01
CA LYS A 25 -6.79 -5.67 -0.10
C LYS A 25 -6.62 -4.40 -0.92
N ALA A 26 -5.54 -3.65 -0.66
CA ALA A 26 -5.17 -2.51 -1.48
C ALA A 26 -5.04 -2.87 -2.97
N CYS A 27 -4.26 -3.90 -3.29
CA CYS A 27 -4.09 -4.32 -4.68
C CYS A 27 -5.40 -4.70 -5.36
N ILE A 28 -6.31 -5.39 -4.65
CA ILE A 28 -7.64 -5.75 -5.19
C ILE A 28 -8.47 -4.49 -5.50
N ALA A 29 -8.46 -3.50 -4.60
CA ALA A 29 -9.22 -2.26 -4.79
C ALA A 29 -8.69 -1.41 -5.96
N HIS A 30 -7.37 -1.38 -6.17
CA HIS A 30 -6.74 -0.64 -7.27
C HIS A 30 -6.56 -1.47 -8.56
N GLY A 31 -6.97 -2.75 -8.58
CA GLY A 31 -6.77 -3.63 -9.74
C GLY A 31 -5.30 -4.06 -9.99
N TRP A 32 -4.43 -3.91 -9.00
CA TRP A 32 -3.01 -4.23 -9.13
C TRP A 32 -2.68 -5.71 -8.92
N ALA A 33 -1.61 -6.15 -9.58
CA ALA A 33 -1.07 -7.50 -9.41
C ALA A 33 -0.33 -7.65 -8.06
N TYR A 34 -1.03 -8.18 -7.05
CA TYR A 34 -0.45 -8.44 -5.71
C TYR A 34 0.83 -9.28 -5.76
N ASN A 35 0.91 -10.29 -6.64
CA ASN A 35 2.08 -11.17 -6.76
C ASN A 35 3.34 -10.42 -7.25
N THR A 36 3.15 -9.31 -7.97
CA THR A 36 4.23 -8.44 -8.44
C THR A 36 4.63 -7.47 -7.33
N LEU A 37 3.67 -6.79 -6.72
CA LEU A 37 3.93 -5.77 -5.70
C LEU A 37 4.46 -6.35 -4.38
N SER A 38 4.00 -7.55 -3.99
CA SER A 38 4.43 -8.22 -2.76
C SER A 38 5.90 -8.63 -2.76
N LYS A 39 6.52 -8.79 -3.94
CA LYS A 39 7.95 -9.13 -4.10
C LYS A 39 8.85 -7.90 -4.04
N ARG A 40 8.29 -6.70 -4.19
CA ARG A 40 9.06 -5.46 -4.13
C ARG A 40 9.28 -5.04 -2.67
N LYS A 41 10.43 -4.44 -2.37
CA LYS A 41 10.69 -3.86 -1.05
C LYS A 41 9.93 -2.54 -0.92
N LEU A 42 8.99 -2.48 0.02
CA LEU A 42 8.32 -1.24 0.41
C LEU A 42 9.30 -0.33 1.19
N PRO A 43 9.23 1.00 1.05
CA PRO A 43 8.27 1.76 0.25
C PRO A 43 8.57 1.68 -1.26
N ILE A 44 7.51 1.70 -2.08
CA ILE A 44 7.63 1.69 -3.55
C ILE A 44 6.77 2.77 -4.19
N GLU A 45 7.24 3.26 -5.32
CA GLU A 45 6.43 4.04 -6.25
C GLU A 45 5.92 3.11 -7.35
N TYR A 46 4.61 3.12 -7.58
CA TYR A 46 3.94 2.27 -8.57
C TYR A 46 2.79 3.04 -9.20
N GLU A 47 2.81 3.22 -10.52
CA GLU A 47 1.75 3.92 -11.27
C GLU A 47 1.42 5.33 -10.71
N GLY A 48 2.40 6.02 -10.15
CA GLY A 48 2.20 7.35 -9.52
C GLY A 48 1.71 7.31 -8.08
N TYR A 49 1.51 6.12 -7.50
CA TYR A 49 1.18 5.92 -6.09
C TYR A 49 2.44 5.58 -5.30
N ARG A 50 2.59 6.17 -4.12
CA ARG A 50 3.62 5.81 -3.16
C ARG A 50 3.02 4.89 -2.11
N ILE A 51 3.45 3.64 -2.10
CA ILE A 51 2.95 2.58 -1.22
C ILE A 51 3.97 2.34 -0.12
N GLU A 52 3.56 2.51 1.13
CA GLU A 52 4.39 2.32 2.31
C GLU A 52 3.77 1.28 3.24
N ARG A 53 4.60 0.59 4.01
CA ARG A 53 4.15 -0.22 5.14
C ARG A 53 4.65 0.43 6.41
N VAL A 54 3.73 0.90 7.23
CA VAL A 54 4.05 1.61 8.48
C VAL A 54 3.54 0.81 9.67
N PRO A 55 4.24 0.84 10.81
CA PRO A 55 3.72 0.31 12.05
C PRO A 55 2.48 1.10 12.49
N PHE A 56 1.50 0.38 13.06
CA PHE A 56 0.33 0.93 13.73
C PHE A 56 0.64 0.93 15.23
N LEU A 57 0.98 2.11 15.76
CA LEU A 57 1.30 2.36 17.17
C LEU A 57 0.03 2.43 18.03
#